data_AF-A0A852X697-F1
#
_entry.id   AF-A0A852X697-F1
#
_cell.length_a   1.000
_cell.length_b   1.000
_cell.length_c   1.000
_cell.angle_alpha   90.00
_cell.angle_beta   90.00
_cell.angle_gamma   90.00
#
_symmetry.space_group_name_H-M   'P 1'
#
loop_
_entity.id
_entity.type
_entity.pdbx_description
1 polymer ?
#
loop_
_entity_poly.entity_id
_entity_poly.type
_entity_poly.pdbx_seq_one_letter_code
_entity_poly.pdbx_strand_id
1 'polypeptide(L)'
;MSTPDQSIPTTTREVHLASRPQGAPTPENFRIVETAIPELADGEVLVANSVMSVDPYMRGRMNDVKSYVPPFAIDAPLDGGAVGTVIASRSDDLAVGTSVLHRLGWREHAVLEASSVTAVDTSAAADSAYSVCSGCRGSPRMPGCSSRVRCAKGTPSSSPGRPARSARSSGRSPG
;
A
#
# COMPACT_ATOMS: atom_id res chain seq x y z
N MET A 1 27.51 5.70 8.96
CA MET A 1 26.09 5.54 8.61
C MET A 1 25.57 4.38 9.43
N SER A 2 24.91 4.67 10.54
CA SER A 2 24.35 3.64 11.42
C SER A 2 23.04 3.15 10.79
N THR A 3 23.01 1.90 10.36
CA THR A 3 21.75 1.22 10.10
C THR A 3 20.94 1.26 11.40
N PRO A 4 19.73 1.83 11.43
CA PRO A 4 18.90 1.69 12.62
C PRO A 4 18.70 0.18 12.83
N ASP A 5 19.09 -0.29 14.00
CA ASP A 5 18.70 -1.59 14.53
C ASP A 5 17.17 -1.55 14.68
N GLN A 6 16.46 -1.88 13.60
CA GLN A 6 15.00 -1.96 13.61
C GLN A 6 14.63 -3.22 14.40
N SER A 7 14.63 -3.06 15.73
CA SER A 7 14.01 -4.02 16.63
C SER A 7 12.58 -4.29 16.16
N ILE A 8 12.29 -5.54 15.83
CA ILE A 8 10.95 -5.95 15.43
C ILE A 8 10.03 -5.73 16.63
N PRO A 9 8.94 -4.95 16.50
CA PRO A 9 8.04 -4.69 17.60
C PRO A 9 7.34 -5.97 18.03
N THR A 10 7.09 -6.10 19.33
CA THR A 10 6.34 -7.24 19.91
C THR A 10 4.86 -6.93 20.07
N THR A 11 4.48 -5.65 20.02
CA THR A 11 3.08 -5.18 20.10
C THR A 11 2.74 -4.25 18.94
N THR A 12 1.47 -4.21 18.59
CA THR A 12 0.89 -3.37 17.55
C THR A 12 -0.36 -2.68 18.07
N ARG A 13 -0.67 -1.52 17.52
CA ARG A 13 -1.94 -0.84 17.80
C ARG A 13 -2.92 -1.08 16.67
N GLU A 14 -4.14 -1.45 17.04
CA GLU A 14 -5.25 -1.67 16.14
C GLU A 14 -6.40 -0.74 16.48
N VAL A 15 -7.14 -0.31 15.45
CA VAL A 15 -8.34 0.51 15.63
C VAL A 15 -9.56 -0.39 15.52
N HIS A 16 -10.27 -0.53 16.63
CA HIS A 16 -11.47 -1.33 16.78
C HIS A 16 -12.73 -0.48 16.67
N LEU A 17 -13.80 -1.07 16.16
CA LEU A 17 -15.13 -0.45 16.19
C LEU A 17 -15.76 -0.67 17.56
N ALA A 18 -15.78 0.34 18.42
CA ALA A 18 -16.32 0.24 19.78
C ALA A 18 -17.85 0.32 19.82
N SER A 19 -18.46 1.07 18.89
CA SER A 19 -19.92 1.20 18.83
C SER A 19 -20.40 1.54 17.42
N ARG A 20 -21.68 1.26 17.15
CA ARG A 20 -22.33 1.61 15.88
C ARG A 20 -22.62 3.11 15.86
N PRO A 21 -22.15 3.88 14.86
CA PRO A 21 -22.43 5.31 14.78
C PRO A 21 -23.91 5.58 14.45
N GLN A 22 -24.57 6.44 15.23
CA GLN A 22 -25.89 6.99 14.91
C GLN A 22 -25.71 8.33 14.17
N GLY A 23 -25.80 8.31 12.83
CA GLY A 23 -25.38 9.48 12.03
C GLY A 23 -23.87 9.46 11.79
N ALA A 24 -23.22 10.61 11.61
CA ALA A 24 -21.79 10.67 11.25
C ALA A 24 -20.91 9.91 12.27
N PRO A 25 -19.86 9.18 11.84
CA PRO A 25 -18.94 8.54 12.77
C PRO A 25 -18.23 9.59 13.62
N THR A 26 -18.22 9.37 14.93
CA THR A 26 -17.46 10.18 15.88
C THR A 26 -16.24 9.39 16.37
N PRO A 27 -15.22 10.05 16.94
CA PRO A 27 -14.08 9.36 17.54
C PRO A 27 -14.48 8.35 18.62
N GLU A 28 -15.59 8.59 19.32
CA GLU A 28 -16.14 7.71 20.37
C GLU A 28 -16.62 6.34 19.83
N ASN A 29 -16.85 6.24 18.51
CA ASN A 29 -17.18 4.96 17.87
C ASN A 29 -15.97 4.06 17.67
N PHE A 30 -14.76 4.57 17.88
CA PHE A 30 -13.50 3.86 17.67
C PHE A 30 -12.71 3.74 18.97
N ARG A 31 -11.96 2.65 19.09
CA ARG A 31 -11.03 2.42 20.19
C ARG A 31 -9.69 1.98 19.64
N ILE A 32 -8.61 2.53 20.16
CA ILE A 32 -7.27 2.02 19.90
C ILE A 32 -6.97 0.93 20.94
N VAL A 33 -6.61 -0.25 20.47
CA VAL A 33 -6.27 -1.42 21.29
C VAL A 33 -4.84 -1.80 20.97
N GLU A 34 -4.04 -2.04 22.00
CA GLU A 34 -2.71 -2.61 21.84
C GLU A 34 -2.79 -4.14 21.94
N THR A 35 -2.26 -4.83 20.93
CA THR A 35 -2.28 -6.28 20.82
C THR A 35 -0.87 -6.82 20.57
N ALA A 36 -0.62 -8.07 20.96
CA ALA A 36 0.66 -8.72 20.67
C ALA A 36 0.74 -9.06 19.17
N ILE A 37 1.91 -8.84 18.57
CA ILE A 37 2.19 -9.29 17.21
C ILE A 37 2.42 -10.81 17.27
N PRO A 38 1.65 -11.62 16.52
CA PRO A 38 1.87 -13.05 16.48
C PRO A 38 3.22 -13.39 15.82
N GLU A 39 3.80 -14.53 16.19
CA GLU A 39 4.98 -15.04 15.51
C GLU A 39 4.65 -15.36 14.05
N LEU A 40 5.55 -14.99 13.13
CA LEU A 40 5.37 -15.27 11.71
C LEU A 40 5.50 -16.78 11.47
N ALA A 41 4.51 -17.34 10.77
CA ALA A 41 4.58 -18.67 10.18
C ALA A 41 5.31 -18.65 8.84
N ASP A 42 5.64 -19.84 8.32
CA ASP A 42 6.26 -19.98 6.99
C ASP A 42 5.31 -19.47 5.90
N GLY A 43 5.82 -18.62 5.00
CA GLY A 43 5.00 -17.96 3.98
C GLY A 43 4.40 -16.61 4.41
N GLU A 44 4.52 -16.24 5.69
CA GLU A 44 4.00 -14.97 6.20
C GLU A 44 5.04 -13.85 6.19
N VAL A 45 4.52 -12.62 6.16
CA VAL A 45 5.29 -11.38 6.25
C VAL A 45 4.68 -10.45 7.30
N LEU A 46 5.54 -9.71 7.98
CA LEU A 46 5.16 -8.62 8.87
C LEU A 46 5.36 -7.30 8.15
N VAL A 47 4.28 -6.54 8.04
CA VAL A 47 4.22 -5.26 7.34
C VAL A 47 4.02 -4.15 8.36
N ALA A 48 4.84 -3.11 8.30
CA ALA A 48 4.62 -1.84 8.99
C ALA A 48 3.84 -0.90 8.07
N ASN A 49 2.62 -0.57 8.45
CA ASN A 49 1.72 0.25 7.65
C ASN A 49 2.16 1.72 7.73
N SER A 50 2.39 2.35 6.58
CA SER A 50 2.76 3.77 6.51
C SER A 50 1.54 4.65 6.22
N VAL A 51 0.62 4.17 5.40
CA VAL A 51 -0.61 4.88 5.04
C VAL A 51 -1.81 3.93 5.03
N MET A 52 -2.95 4.44 5.50
CA MET A 52 -4.23 3.73 5.46
C MET A 52 -5.26 4.52 4.66
N SER A 53 -6.14 3.80 3.96
CA SER A 53 -7.27 4.35 3.25
C SER A 53 -8.52 4.35 4.13
N VAL A 54 -9.24 5.47 4.09
CA VAL A 54 -10.56 5.62 4.69
C VAL A 54 -11.58 5.67 3.57
N ASP A 55 -12.11 4.50 3.22
CA ASP A 55 -12.95 4.34 2.03
C ASP A 55 -14.45 4.57 2.35
N PRO A 56 -15.24 5.19 1.45
CA PRO A 56 -16.67 5.42 1.67
C PRO A 56 -17.48 4.15 1.93
N TYR A 57 -17.08 2.99 1.39
CA TYR A 57 -17.81 1.73 1.63
C TYR A 57 -17.78 1.31 3.09
N MET A 58 -16.77 1.74 3.86
CA MET A 58 -16.63 1.39 5.27
C MET A 58 -17.85 1.85 6.06
N ARG A 59 -18.47 2.96 5.63
CA ARG A 59 -19.69 3.48 6.22
C ARG A 59 -20.83 2.46 6.21
N GLY A 60 -21.02 1.77 5.08
CA GLY A 60 -22.06 0.75 4.96
C GLY A 60 -21.80 -0.45 5.87
N ARG A 61 -20.53 -0.79 6.10
CA ARG A 61 -20.12 -1.89 6.98
C ARG A 61 -20.13 -1.53 8.47
N MET A 62 -20.08 -0.23 8.81
CA MET A 62 -20.23 0.24 10.19
C MET A 62 -21.67 0.15 10.68
N ASN A 63 -22.66 0.13 9.78
CA ASN A 63 -24.07 -0.09 10.12
C ASN A 63 -24.42 -1.57 10.00
N ASP A 64 -25.27 -2.07 10.90
CA ASP A 64 -25.79 -3.44 10.84
C ASP A 64 -27.02 -3.54 9.91
N VAL A 65 -26.88 -3.01 8.70
CA VAL A 65 -27.93 -3.08 7.66
C VAL A 65 -27.53 -4.14 6.67
N LYS A 66 -28.51 -4.93 6.22
CA LYS A 66 -28.31 -6.01 5.26
C LYS A 66 -27.56 -5.50 4.03
N SER A 67 -26.30 -5.92 3.92
CA SER A 67 -25.38 -5.56 2.84
C SER A 67 -24.80 -6.83 2.25
N TYR A 68 -24.35 -6.76 0.99
CA TYR A 68 -23.67 -7.87 0.32
C TYR A 68 -22.29 -8.15 0.96
N VAL A 69 -21.73 -7.17 1.67
CA VAL A 69 -20.46 -7.31 2.39
C VAL A 69 -20.75 -7.39 3.89
N PRO A 70 -20.16 -8.36 4.62
CA PRO A 70 -20.35 -8.48 6.07
C PRO A 70 -20.05 -7.17 6.82
N PRO A 71 -20.90 -6.79 7.79
CA PRO A 71 -20.64 -5.64 8.63
C PRO A 71 -19.39 -5.86 9.49
N PHE A 72 -18.75 -4.77 9.90
CA PHE A 72 -17.67 -4.84 10.89
C PHE A 72 -18.21 -5.34 12.22
N ALA A 73 -17.48 -6.23 12.89
CA ALA A 73 -17.83 -6.65 14.24
C ALA A 73 -17.53 -5.52 15.24
N ILE A 74 -18.36 -5.45 16.30
CA ILE A 74 -18.07 -4.58 17.45
C ILE A 74 -16.93 -5.20 18.25
N ASP A 75 -16.09 -4.34 18.82
CA ASP A 75 -14.87 -4.66 19.57
C ASP A 75 -13.82 -5.44 18.76
N ALA A 76 -13.90 -5.40 17.44
CA ALA A 76 -12.96 -6.02 16.52
C ALA A 76 -12.20 -4.98 15.68
N PRO A 77 -10.97 -5.29 15.23
CA PRO A 77 -10.19 -4.38 14.41
C PRO A 77 -10.85 -4.18 13.04
N LEU A 78 -10.70 -2.96 12.50
CA LEU A 78 -11.25 -2.62 11.19
C LEU A 78 -10.38 -3.14 10.03
N ASP A 79 -11.01 -3.33 8.88
CA ASP A 79 -10.33 -3.62 7.62
C ASP A 79 -10.31 -2.38 6.73
N GLY A 80 -9.24 -2.20 5.97
CA GLY A 80 -9.09 -1.07 5.07
C GLY A 80 -7.86 -1.22 4.19
N GLY A 81 -7.84 -0.57 3.03
CA GLY A 81 -6.67 -0.59 2.17
C GLY A 81 -5.50 0.10 2.86
N ALA A 82 -4.30 -0.44 2.79
CA ALA A 82 -3.10 0.22 3.26
C ALA A 82 -1.90 -0.12 2.40
N VAL A 83 -0.96 0.82 2.38
CA VAL A 83 0.40 0.59 1.89
C VAL A 83 1.31 0.57 3.11
N GLY A 84 2.20 -0.41 3.13
CA GLY A 84 3.19 -0.58 4.18
C GLY A 84 4.46 -1.19 3.65
N THR A 85 5.49 -1.26 4.49
CA THR A 85 6.78 -1.84 4.17
C THR A 85 6.96 -3.14 4.94
N VAL A 86 7.41 -4.19 4.26
CA VAL A 86 7.77 -5.46 4.92
C VAL A 86 8.95 -5.21 5.86
N ILE A 87 8.79 -5.46 7.16
CA ILE A 87 9.85 -5.34 8.17
C ILE A 87 10.40 -6.70 8.62
N ALA A 88 9.63 -7.78 8.43
CA ALA A 88 10.09 -9.16 8.60
C ALA A 88 9.40 -10.07 7.58
N SER A 89 10.08 -11.12 7.11
CA SER A 89 9.54 -12.06 6.14
C SER A 89 10.03 -13.48 6.41
N ARG A 90 9.11 -14.45 6.27
CA ARG A 90 9.39 -15.89 6.17
C ARG A 90 8.92 -16.46 4.83
N SER A 91 8.84 -15.62 3.82
CA SER A 91 8.49 -15.98 2.45
C SER A 91 9.65 -15.69 1.50
N ASP A 92 9.89 -16.59 0.55
CA ASP A 92 10.89 -16.41 -0.51
C ASP A 92 10.42 -15.39 -1.57
N ASP A 93 9.13 -15.08 -1.62
CA ASP A 93 8.54 -14.20 -2.64
C ASP A 93 8.64 -12.70 -2.28
N LEU A 94 8.73 -12.38 -0.99
CA LEU A 94 8.70 -11.00 -0.49
C LEU A 94 9.86 -10.74 0.46
N ALA A 95 10.79 -9.89 0.01
CA ALA A 95 11.92 -9.47 0.83
C ALA A 95 11.55 -8.32 1.79
N VAL A 96 12.22 -8.25 2.92
CA VAL A 96 12.21 -7.09 3.83
C VAL A 96 12.59 -5.82 3.07
N GLY A 97 11.90 -4.72 3.35
CA GLY A 97 12.01 -3.44 2.65
C GLY A 97 11.08 -3.28 1.44
N THR A 98 10.36 -4.34 1.04
CA THR A 98 9.40 -4.28 -0.06
C THR A 98 8.15 -3.51 0.37
N SER A 99 7.73 -2.52 -0.44
CA SER A 99 6.43 -1.86 -0.26
C SER A 99 5.30 -2.75 -0.79
N VAL A 100 4.26 -2.92 0.01
CA VAL A 100 3.13 -3.80 -0.31
C VAL A 100 1.78 -3.11 -0.07
N LEU A 101 0.82 -3.42 -0.92
CA LEU A 101 -0.59 -3.05 -0.77
C LEU A 101 -1.37 -4.23 -0.20
N HIS A 102 -2.16 -3.98 0.83
CA HIS A 102 -2.97 -5.00 1.51
C HIS A 102 -4.26 -4.40 2.10
N ARG A 103 -5.06 -5.24 2.77
CA ARG A 103 -6.41 -4.90 3.27
C ARG A 103 -6.50 -4.78 4.80
N LEU A 104 -5.36 -4.84 5.47
CA LEU A 104 -5.24 -4.77 6.92
C LEU A 104 -4.70 -3.41 7.40
N GLY A 105 -5.30 -2.31 6.94
CA GLY A 105 -4.77 -0.96 7.14
C GLY A 105 -5.03 -0.27 8.48
N TRP A 106 -6.02 -0.69 9.25
CA TRP A 106 -6.40 -0.01 10.51
C TRP A 106 -5.61 -0.52 11.72
N ARG A 107 -4.33 -0.79 11.50
CA ARG A 107 -3.35 -1.24 12.48
C ARG A 107 -1.97 -0.74 12.09
N GLU A 108 -1.06 -0.61 13.04
CA GLU A 108 0.32 -0.17 12.77
C GLU A 108 1.14 -1.28 12.10
N HIS A 109 0.99 -2.52 12.56
CA HIS A 109 1.67 -3.69 12.02
C HIS A 109 0.65 -4.79 11.68
N ALA A 110 0.86 -5.45 10.54
CA ALA A 110 0.01 -6.52 10.05
C ALA A 110 0.84 -7.76 9.69
N VAL A 111 0.46 -8.92 10.22
CA VAL A 111 0.96 -10.23 9.76
C VAL A 111 0.02 -10.74 8.67
N LEU A 112 0.58 -11.06 7.51
CA LEU A 112 -0.16 -11.42 6.30
C LEU A 112 0.57 -12.53 5.57
N GLU A 113 -0.20 -13.43 4.95
CA GLU A 113 0.32 -14.37 3.95
C GLU A 113 0.92 -13.60 2.76
N ALA A 114 2.10 -13.97 2.30
CA ALA A 114 2.76 -13.31 1.17
C ALA A 114 1.91 -13.31 -0.10
N SER A 115 1.09 -14.35 -0.31
CA SER A 115 0.16 -14.44 -1.45
C SER A 115 -1.04 -13.51 -1.35
N SER A 116 -1.33 -12.95 -0.16
CA SER A 116 -2.47 -12.07 0.09
C SER A 116 -2.14 -10.58 -0.10
N VAL A 117 -0.86 -10.25 -0.31
CA VAL A 117 -0.38 -8.89 -0.49
C VAL A 117 0.12 -8.67 -1.91
N THR A 118 0.07 -7.42 -2.37
CA THR A 118 0.57 -7.05 -3.71
C THR A 118 1.78 -6.15 -3.56
N ALA A 119 2.94 -6.58 -4.04
CA ALA A 119 4.11 -5.72 -4.10
C ALA A 119 3.84 -4.50 -4.99
N VAL A 120 4.14 -3.31 -4.48
CA VAL A 120 3.95 -2.03 -5.18
C VAL A 120 5.25 -1.25 -5.19
N ASP A 121 5.56 -0.62 -6.32
CA ASP A 121 6.69 0.29 -6.42
C ASP A 121 6.24 1.70 -6.02
N THR A 122 6.65 2.13 -4.82
CA THR A 122 6.37 3.49 -4.32
C THR A 122 7.45 4.50 -4.71
N SER A 123 8.50 4.10 -5.44
CA SER A 123 9.55 5.03 -5.90
C SER A 123 9.03 6.05 -6.93
N ALA A 124 7.95 5.70 -7.65
CA ALA A 124 7.33 6.57 -8.66
C ALA A 124 6.28 7.54 -8.09
N ALA A 125 5.81 7.34 -6.86
CA ALA A 125 4.77 8.15 -6.24
C ALA A 125 4.97 8.14 -4.72
N ALA A 126 5.34 9.30 -4.15
CA ALA A 126 5.48 9.46 -2.70
C ALA A 126 4.26 8.89 -1.98
N ASP A 127 4.45 8.20 -0.85
CA ASP A 127 3.44 7.38 -0.15
C ASP A 127 2.07 8.07 0.05
N SER A 128 2.04 9.40 0.13
CA SER A 128 0.82 10.23 0.16
C SER A 128 -0.03 10.23 -1.13
N ALA A 129 0.47 9.69 -2.23
CA ALA A 129 -0.18 9.70 -3.55
C ALA A 129 -1.14 8.53 -3.77
N TYR A 130 -1.15 7.53 -2.90
CA TYR A 130 -2.17 6.47 -2.85
C TYR A 130 -3.46 6.93 -2.14
N SER A 131 -3.82 8.21 -2.27
CA SER A 131 -5.20 8.65 -2.03
C SER A 131 -6.00 8.35 -3.29
N VAL A 132 -6.61 7.16 -3.34
CA VAL A 132 -7.53 6.82 -4.43
C VAL A 132 -8.72 7.77 -4.36
N CYS A 133 -8.71 8.71 -5.30
CA CYS A 133 -9.80 9.61 -5.59
C CYS A 133 -11.06 8.78 -5.91
N SER A 134 -11.92 8.56 -4.92
CA SER A 134 -13.22 7.90 -5.04
C SER A 134 -14.27 8.78 -5.76
N GLY A 135 -13.82 9.58 -6.73
CA GLY A 135 -14.58 10.60 -7.42
C GLY A 135 -14.56 10.45 -8.94
N CYS A 136 -14.55 9.23 -9.48
CA CYS A 136 -14.75 8.99 -10.91
C CYS A 136 -15.66 7.78 -11.13
N ARG A 137 -16.93 7.91 -10.71
CA ARG A 137 -18.00 7.09 -11.26
C ARG A 137 -19.16 8.01 -11.64
N GLY A 138 -19.33 8.22 -12.93
CA GLY A 138 -20.50 8.88 -13.52
C GLY A 138 -20.33 10.36 -13.84
N SER A 139 -19.57 10.68 -14.90
CA SER A 139 -19.80 11.91 -15.69
C SER A 139 -19.26 11.71 -17.10
N PRO A 140 -19.98 12.16 -18.16
CA PRO A 140 -19.48 12.08 -19.52
C PRO A 140 -18.18 12.89 -19.66
N ARG A 141 -17.19 12.24 -20.28
CA ARG A 141 -15.90 12.73 -20.76
C ARG A 141 -15.87 14.24 -21.08
N MET A 142 -15.29 15.02 -20.17
CA MET A 142 -14.75 16.35 -20.48
C MET A 142 -13.32 16.18 -21.05
N PRO A 143 -13.03 16.66 -22.28
CA PRO A 143 -11.67 16.67 -22.79
C PRO A 143 -10.85 17.77 -22.10
N GLY A 144 -9.87 17.39 -21.29
CA GLY A 144 -8.99 18.35 -20.61
C GLY A 144 -8.08 17.81 -19.49
N CYS A 145 -8.31 16.59 -18.98
CA CYS A 145 -7.45 16.02 -17.93
C CYS A 145 -6.34 15.14 -18.53
N SER A 146 -5.11 15.67 -18.58
CA SER A 146 -3.90 14.97 -19.04
C SER A 146 -3.02 14.48 -17.88
N SER A 147 -3.56 13.67 -16.95
CA SER A 147 -2.68 12.87 -16.06
C SER A 147 -2.43 11.51 -16.69
N ARG A 148 -1.38 11.45 -17.51
CA ARG A 148 -0.90 10.22 -18.14
C ARG A 148 -0.11 9.41 -17.10
N VAL A 149 -0.81 8.63 -16.27
CA VAL A 149 -0.17 7.57 -15.46
C VAL A 149 0.32 6.50 -16.44
N ARG A 150 1.62 6.49 -16.70
CA ARG A 150 2.28 5.42 -17.45
C ARG A 150 2.47 4.24 -16.50
N CYS A 151 1.68 3.19 -16.69
CA CYS A 151 2.04 1.86 -16.20
C CYS A 151 3.33 1.44 -16.91
N ALA A 152 4.45 1.44 -16.20
CA ALA A 152 5.70 0.92 -16.73
C ALA A 152 5.58 -0.60 -16.82
N LYS A 153 5.56 -1.14 -18.05
CA LYS A 153 5.79 -2.56 -18.29
C LYS A 153 7.28 -2.81 -18.07
N GLY A 154 7.61 -3.72 -17.16
CA GLY A 154 8.97 -4.19 -16.96
C GLY A 154 9.53 -4.82 -18.22
N THR A 155 10.80 -4.55 -18.49
CA THR A 155 11.64 -5.36 -19.40
C THR A 155 12.96 -5.66 -18.69
N PRO A 156 13.54 -6.85 -18.86
CA PRO A 156 14.63 -7.32 -18.03
C PRO A 156 15.98 -6.72 -18.47
N SER A 157 16.90 -6.77 -17.52
CA SER A 157 18.30 -6.33 -17.56
C SER A 157 19.09 -6.83 -18.76
N SER A 158 19.95 -5.95 -19.29
CA SER A 158 21.29 -6.32 -19.75
C SER A 158 22.15 -5.07 -19.96
N SER A 159 23.20 -4.94 -19.15
CA SER A 159 24.45 -4.21 -19.43
C SER A 159 25.55 -5.29 -19.52
N PRO A 160 26.75 -5.13 -20.13
CA PRO A 160 27.48 -3.87 -20.32
C PRO A 160 28.23 -3.74 -21.67
N GLY A 161 28.83 -2.57 -21.94
CA GLY A 161 29.82 -2.43 -23.01
C GLY A 161 30.05 -1.01 -23.54
N ARG A 162 30.91 -0.25 -22.86
CA ARG A 162 31.64 0.91 -23.43
C ARG A 162 32.79 0.40 -24.34
N PRO A 163 33.54 1.22 -25.12
CA PRO A 163 33.45 2.67 -25.37
C PRO A 163 33.72 3.15 -26.83
N ALA A 164 33.49 4.46 -27.05
CA ALA A 164 34.24 5.43 -27.87
C ALA A 164 34.62 5.12 -29.33
N ARG A 165 34.18 6.00 -30.26
CA ARG A 165 35.10 6.63 -31.22
C ARG A 165 34.56 7.96 -31.78
N SER A 166 35.38 8.98 -31.64
CA SER A 166 35.32 10.26 -32.35
C SER A 166 35.58 10.06 -33.85
N ALA A 167 34.85 10.76 -34.72
CA ALA A 167 35.31 11.05 -36.07
C ALA A 167 34.96 12.50 -36.43
N ARG A 168 36.02 13.31 -36.48
CA ARG A 168 36.06 14.63 -37.09
C ARG A 168 36.41 14.45 -38.57
N SER A 169 36.09 15.49 -39.34
CA SER A 169 36.70 15.94 -40.61
C SER A 169 36.30 15.29 -41.96
N SER A 170 35.58 16.12 -42.73
CA SER A 170 35.96 16.69 -44.05
C SER A 170 35.91 15.86 -45.33
N GLY A 171 35.26 16.48 -46.34
CA GLY A 171 35.35 16.17 -47.79
C GLY A 171 34.00 16.41 -48.46
N ARG A 172 33.59 17.65 -48.78
CA ARG A 172 33.80 18.37 -50.06
C ARG A 172 33.73 17.44 -51.29
N SER A 173 32.57 17.45 -51.97
CA SER A 173 32.38 16.98 -53.34
C SER A 173 32.04 18.17 -54.26
N PRO A 174 32.35 18.08 -55.57
CA PRO A 174 32.42 19.22 -56.46
C PRO A 174 31.09 19.50 -57.18
N GLY A 175 30.92 20.75 -57.57
CA GLY A 175 29.95 21.29 -58.53
C GLY A 175 30.48 22.61 -59.05
#